data_AF-A0A1G7LMB1-F1
#
_entry.id   AF-A0A1G7LMB1-F1
#
_cell.length_a   1.000
_cell.length_b   1.000
_cell.length_c   1.000
_cell.angle_alpha   90.00
_cell.angle_beta   90.00
_cell.angle_gamma   90.00
#
_symmetry.space_group_name_H-M   'P 1'
#
loop_
_entity.id
_entity.type
_entity.pdbx_description
1 polymer ?
#
loop_
_entity_poly.entity_id
_entity_poly.type
_entity_poly.pdbx_seq_one_letter_code
_entity_poly.pdbx_strand_id
1 'polypeptide(L)' 'MPHREQNQHWSLESLTKAYQQGYMAGLAGHASHTQPFSASVPAAAWEAGWTDGEGQRRLSEEKLNRPDADGSPSDAKKSA' A
#
# COMPACT_ATOMS: atom_id res chain seq x y z
N MET A 1 -15.49 -4.60 40.16
CA MET A 1 -14.23 -4.41 39.39
C MET A 1 -14.57 -3.59 38.16
N PRO A 2 -14.20 -2.30 38.05
CA PRO A 2 -14.46 -1.57 36.83
C PRO A 2 -13.54 -2.15 35.74
N HIS A 3 -14.14 -2.73 34.71
CA HIS A 3 -13.44 -3.11 33.49
C HIS A 3 -12.73 -1.85 33.00
N ARG A 4 -11.40 -1.89 32.99
CA ARG A 4 -10.57 -0.95 32.24
C ARG A 4 -10.88 -1.19 30.77
N GLU A 5 -12.05 -0.72 30.33
CA GLU A 5 -12.23 -0.21 28.97
C GLU A 5 -11.33 1.02 28.90
N GLN A 6 -10.02 0.75 28.83
CA GLN A 6 -9.05 1.72 28.41
C GLN A 6 -9.54 2.16 27.04
N ASN A 7 -10.11 3.35 27.06
CA ASN A 7 -10.59 4.14 25.96
C ASN A 7 -9.44 4.38 24.98
N GLN A 8 -8.98 3.33 24.30
CA GLN A 8 -8.19 3.45 23.10
C GLN A 8 -9.17 3.91 22.03
N HIS A 9 -9.45 5.22 22.02
CA HIS A 9 -10.32 5.87 21.04
C HIS A 9 -9.64 5.88 19.67
N TRP A 10 -9.44 4.72 19.06
CA TRP A 10 -9.18 4.66 17.63
C TRP A 10 -10.50 5.00 16.93
N SER A 11 -10.58 6.22 16.40
CA SER A 11 -11.68 6.56 15.51
C SER A 11 -11.49 5.83 14.19
N LEU A 12 -12.59 5.61 13.46
CA LEU A 12 -12.51 5.10 12.08
C LEU A 12 -11.55 5.95 11.24
N GLU A 13 -11.55 7.27 11.43
CA GLU A 13 -10.65 8.17 10.71
C GLU A 13 -9.17 7.92 11.05
N SER A 14 -8.85 7.63 12.31
CA SER A 14 -7.49 7.27 12.74
C SER A 14 -7.02 5.97 12.10
N LEU A 15 -7.89 4.96 11.99
CA LEU A 15 -7.58 3.69 11.32
C LEU A 15 -7.44 3.88 9.81
N THR A 16 -8.33 4.64 9.18
CA THR A 16 -8.25 4.97 7.75
C THR A 16 -6.96 5.70 7.43
N LYS A 17 -6.54 6.67 8.26
CA LYS A 17 -5.27 7.37 8.11
C LYS A 17 -4.08 6.41 8.23
N ALA A 18 -4.09 5.53 9.22
CA ALA A 18 -3.03 4.54 9.40
C ALA A 18 -2.92 3.62 8.18
N TYR A 19 -4.05 3.10 7.68
CA TYR A 19 -4.11 2.31 6.46
C TYR A 19 -3.56 3.06 5.24
N GLN A 20 -4.01 4.29 5.00
CA GLN A 20 -3.54 5.11 3.87
C GLN A 20 -2.05 5.39 3.95
N GLN A 21 -1.52 5.68 5.14
CA GLN A 21 -0.09 5.87 5.36
C GLN A 21 0.70 4.59 5.07
N GLY A 22 0.19 3.44 5.50
CA GLY A 22 0.77 2.13 5.20
C GLY A 22 0.82 1.87 3.70
N TYR A 23 -0.32 2.06 3.03
CA TYR A 23 -0.45 1.89 1.58
C TYR A 23 0.54 2.74 0.79
N MET A 24 0.70 4.01 1.14
CA MET A 24 1.69 4.88 0.52
C MET A 24 3.13 4.41 0.77
N ALA A 25 3.44 3.94 1.99
CA ALA A 25 4.75 3.41 2.31
C ALA A 25 5.07 2.13 1.53
N GLY A 26 4.09 1.24 1.35
CA GLY A 26 4.22 0.02 0.54
C GLY A 26 4.43 0.34 -0.94
N LEU A 27 3.66 1.30 -1.48
CA LEU A 27 3.85 1.77 -2.86
C LEU A 27 5.22 2.40 -3.09
N ALA A 28 5.78 3.08 -2.10
CA ALA A 28 7.12 3.66 -2.16
C ALA A 28 8.25 2.64 -1.98
N GLY A 29 7.93 1.37 -1.65
CA GLY A 29 8.92 0.33 -1.37
C GLY A 29 9.64 0.51 -0.03
N HIS A 30 9.06 1.26 0.91
CA HIS A 30 9.61 1.38 2.26
C HIS A 30 9.43 0.08 3.04
N ALA A 31 10.31 -0.19 4.01
CA ALA A 31 10.19 -1.38 4.85
C ALA A 31 9.02 -1.27 5.86
N SER A 32 8.32 -2.38 6.12
CA SER A 32 7.22 -2.43 7.10
C SER A 32 7.63 -2.04 8.53
N HIS A 33 8.92 -2.14 8.86
CA HIS A 33 9.48 -1.77 10.17
C HIS A 33 9.50 -0.26 10.44
N THR A 34 9.23 0.61 9.46
CA THR A 34 9.20 2.07 9.68
C THR A 34 7.88 2.57 10.25
N GLN A 35 6.97 1.68 10.67
CA GLN A 35 5.68 2.11 11.19
C GLN A 35 5.85 2.91 12.50
N PRO A 36 5.11 4.02 12.67
CA PRO A 36 5.20 4.84 13.88
C PRO A 36 4.38 4.28 15.05
N PHE A 37 3.58 3.24 14.82
CA PHE A 37 2.65 2.68 15.80
C PHE A 37 3.28 1.50 16.54
N SER A 38 3.19 1.48 17.87
CA SER A 38 3.48 0.27 18.67
C SER A 38 2.38 -0.78 18.45
N ALA A 39 2.59 -2.04 18.88
CA ALA A 39 1.62 -3.14 18.73
C ALA A 39 0.20 -2.77 19.22
N SER A 40 -0.64 -2.29 18.29
CA SER A 40 -1.93 -1.66 18.51
C SER A 40 -2.82 -1.78 17.27
N VAL A 41 -4.12 -1.51 17.42
CA VAL A 41 -5.08 -1.60 16.30
C VAL A 41 -4.70 -0.70 15.10
N PRO A 42 -4.22 0.55 15.28
CA PRO A 42 -3.70 1.37 14.17
C PRO A 42 -2.46 0.77 13.48
N ALA A 43 -1.58 0.08 14.22
CA ALA A 43 -0.45 -0.64 13.64
C ALA A 43 -0.93 -1.73 12.67
N ALA A 44 -1.92 -2.52 13.08
CA ALA A 44 -2.51 -3.54 12.21
C ALA A 44 -3.15 -2.93 10.95
N ALA A 45 -3.84 -1.79 11.07
CA ALA A 45 -4.40 -1.09 9.93
C ALA A 45 -3.32 -0.56 8.97
N TRP A 46 -2.22 -0.02 9.52
CA TRP A 46 -1.07 0.41 8.74
C TRP A 46 -0.41 -0.76 8.00
N GLU A 47 -0.20 -1.89 8.67
CA GLU A 47 0.41 -3.09 8.08
C GLU A 47 -0.44 -3.68 6.95
N ALA A 48 -1.77 -3.69 7.12
CA ALA A 48 -2.70 -4.08 6.07
C ALA A 48 -2.54 -3.19 4.83
N GLY A 49 -2.56 -1.87 5.04
CA GLY A 49 -2.34 -0.91 3.95
C GLY A 49 -0.99 -1.10 3.27
N TRP A 50 0.08 -1.27 4.04
CA TRP A 50 1.43 -1.50 3.51
C TRP A 50 1.51 -2.75 2.64
N THR A 51 0.90 -3.84 3.09
CA THR A 51 0.85 -5.11 2.34
C THR A 51 0.15 -4.92 1.00
N ASP A 52 -0.98 -4.22 0.99
CA ASP A 52 -1.74 -3.93 -0.24
C ASP A 52 -0.94 -3.01 -1.19
N GLY A 53 -0.28 -1.99 -0.67
CA GLY A 53 0.56 -1.07 -1.44
C GLY A 53 1.78 -1.74 -2.06
N GLU A 54 2.46 -2.59 -1.30
CA GLU A 54 3.59 -3.40 -1.78
C GLU A 54 3.16 -4.40 -2.85
N GLY A 55 2.01 -5.05 -2.68
CA GLY A 55 1.40 -5.90 -3.70
C GLY A 55 1.12 -5.13 -4.99
N GLN A 56 0.53 -3.94 -4.87
CA GLN A 56 0.24 -3.07 -6.02
C GLN A 56 1.50 -2.62 -6.75
N ARG A 57 2.56 -2.26 -6.01
CA ARG A 57 3.87 -1.91 -6.58
C ARG A 57 4.45 -3.06 -7.39
N ARG A 58 4.49 -4.27 -6.81
CA ARG A 58 4.98 -5.48 -7.51
C ARG A 58 4.17 -5.82 -8.76
N LEU A 59 2.84 -5.73 -8.68
CA LEU A 59 1.97 -5.93 -9.84
C LEU A 59 2.23 -4.89 -10.93
N SER A 60 2.49 -3.64 -10.57
CA SER A 60 2.82 -2.58 -11.53
C SER A 60 4.18 -2.82 -12.20
N GLU A 61 5.17 -3.30 -11.44
CA GLU A 61 6.47 -3.69 -11.97
C GLU A 61 6.38 -4.92 -12.89
N GLU A 62 5.57 -5.92 -12.53
CA GLU A 62 5.33 -7.08 -13.40
C GLU A 62 4.59 -6.68 -14.68
N LYS A 63 3.60 -5.78 -14.60
CA LYS A 63 2.92 -5.25 -15.79
C LYS A 63 3.88 -4.49 -16.70
N LEU A 64 4.81 -3.72 -16.13
CA LEU A 64 5.83 -3.00 -16.90
C LEU A 64 6.85 -3.97 -17.53
N ASN A 65 7.16 -5.08 -16.85
CA ASN A 65 8.16 -6.05 -17.29
C ASN A 65 7.56 -7.17 -18.18
N ARG A 66 6.25 -7.20 -18.39
CA ARG A 66 5.68 -7.96 -19.49
C ARG A 66 5.94 -7.20 -20.78
N PRO A 67 6.75 -7.74 -21.72
CA PRO A 67 6.68 -7.24 -23.09
C PRO A 67 5.25 -7.52 -23.55
N ASP A 68 4.59 -6.50 -24.09
CA ASP A 68 3.24 -6.57 -24.64
C ASP A 68 2.95 -7.95 -25.24
N ALA A 69 2.12 -8.73 -24.56
CA ALA A 69 1.50 -9.92 -25.16
C ALA A 69 0.35 -9.50 -26.11
N ASP A 70 0.42 -8.29 -26.65
CA ASP A 70 -0.33 -7.86 -27.81
C ASP A 70 0.59 -7.05 -28.71
N GLY A 71 1.32 -7.77 -29.56
CA GLY A 71 2.10 -7.20 -30.65
C GLY A 71 1.19 -6.56 -31.69
N SER A 72 0.61 -5.41 -31.37
CA SER A 72 0.13 -4.47 -32.38
C SER A 72 1.30 -3.57 -32.77
N PRO A 73 1.88 -3.73 -33.98
CA PRO A 73 2.86 -2.77 -34.47
C PRO A 73 2.16 -1.42 -34.59
N SER A 74 2.48 -0.50 -33.68
CA SER A 74 2.16 0.91 -33.88
C SER A 74 2.89 1.36 -35.14
N ASP A 75 2.11 1.57 -36.19
CA ASP A 75 2.54 1.88 -37.55
C ASP A 75 3.84 2.68 -37.61
N ALA A 76 4.85 2.03 -38.20
CA ALA A 76 5.95 2.72 -38.82
C ALA A 76 5.40 3.62 -39.94
N LYS A 77 5.63 4.93 -39.83
CA LYS A 77 6.15 5.76 -40.92
C LYS A 77 6.45 7.18 -40.45
N LYS A 78 7.71 7.40 -40.07
CA LYS A 78 8.43 8.61 -40.47
C LYS A 78 9.12 8.31 -41.81
N SER A 79 9.19 9.32 -42.68
CA SER A 79 9.82 9.39 -44.02
C SER A 79 8.81 9.18 -45.16
N ALA A 80 8.62 10.11 -46.10
CA ALA A 80 9.45 11.22 -46.59
C ALA A 80 8.57 12.42 -46.99
#